data_AF-A0A9D1PHA8-F1
#
_entry.id   AF-A0A9D1PHA8-F1
#
_cell.length_a   1.000
_cell.length_b   1.000
_cell.length_c   1.000
_cell.angle_alpha   90.00
_cell.angle_beta   90.00
_cell.angle_gamma   90.00
#
_symmetry.space_group_name_H-M   'P 1'
#
loop_
_entity.id
_entity.type
_entity.pdbx_description
1 polymer ?
#
loop_
_entity_poly.entity_id
_entity_poly.type
_entity_poly.pdbx_seq_one_letter_code
_entity_poly.pdbx_strand_id
1 'polypeptide(L)'
;MKEKIKNEFKLFFNIVKEYKIESCIIAVVGLICLIGFEYIDGVSFMAYSIEIWDALFSGRILELPQVLIENMRQAPHAGLNMGGGALIFLPWSIWNFPIWLTHTFPKISDVLTPLCLMWTKLFLYIGAILVGMQCYHIVKLLTNSEKNGKLAAILVWGASTVWICTGYSMQDEMQYIFTILLALRYYFHGKNKQCILWLTITTFFAPFMMLLGLIIILFMEKRIWRIIVDCFIIILPYTIISKSMPIIWESHDNYLDWFLNRTVIQTGISQISIYLIALVIIYVIAYFINYRTQEEKNDALLYFLAIASTLMCTLSWVHFYRYVTCLPFLVIAALSKKNRHKSQINGFVIMLTIFEMSRLLGAIFFDQNFLAPRYTSRLVNKFIDNDIPSIVELLSRTLESGNDMVSIVQMLLGSLIFVVGFILLWFIKNKYENVTQIVENHKILTKIYVSIPMIVFCVFFLIISRIDITSNEIYGNSMLAQPITNDTIFETSYYSNSNRMLSLSIRPVTWGRTYPEDLKLCMDIVDNSSGNVINDYEVKANDLQDNTEYIFYTSDARLEKNKDYTIKLYIEGTIEDEDDYIYLLRTDENCFNKNTSMVINNILNKTKQSMNYSVISNIITIK
;
A
#
# COMPACT_ATOMS: atom_id res chain seq x y z
N MET A 1 -21.51 11.31 -29.58
CA MET A 1 -20.94 10.59 -28.42
C MET A 1 -20.43 9.20 -28.80
N LYS A 2 -21.25 8.36 -29.46
CA LYS A 2 -20.89 7.00 -29.93
C LYS A 2 -19.60 6.92 -30.76
N GLU A 3 -19.39 7.84 -31.71
CA GLU A 3 -18.16 7.85 -32.53
C GLU A 3 -16.90 8.21 -31.75
N LYS A 4 -16.98 9.15 -30.79
CA LYS A 4 -15.84 9.53 -29.94
C LYS A 4 -15.41 8.33 -29.09
N ILE A 5 -16.37 7.63 -28.48
CA ILE A 5 -16.09 6.41 -27.70
C ILE A 5 -15.45 5.33 -28.60
N LYS A 6 -16.00 5.09 -29.80
CA LYS A 6 -15.43 4.16 -30.77
C LYS A 6 -13.97 4.49 -31.12
N ASN A 7 -13.65 5.77 -31.26
CA ASN A 7 -12.29 6.22 -31.55
C ASN A 7 -11.33 6.00 -30.37
N GLU A 8 -11.77 6.23 -29.13
CA GLU A 8 -10.95 5.93 -27.93
C GLU A 8 -10.66 4.43 -27.80
N PHE A 9 -11.64 3.55 -28.02
CA PHE A 9 -11.41 2.10 -28.05
C PHE A 9 -10.43 1.71 -29.16
N LYS A 10 -10.59 2.26 -30.37
CA LYS A 10 -9.67 1.99 -31.49
C LYS A 10 -8.25 2.44 -31.15
N LEU A 11 -8.10 3.57 -30.46
CA LEU A 11 -6.82 4.07 -29.99
C LEU A 11 -6.20 3.15 -28.93
N PHE A 12 -6.97 2.72 -27.93
CA PHE A 12 -6.53 1.75 -26.93
C PHE A 12 -5.98 0.47 -27.60
N PHE A 13 -6.76 -0.15 -28.50
CA PHE A 13 -6.31 -1.35 -29.20
C PHE A 13 -5.11 -1.10 -30.13
N ASN A 14 -4.96 0.11 -30.67
CA ASN A 14 -3.78 0.49 -31.44
C ASN A 14 -2.51 0.53 -30.56
N ILE A 15 -2.60 1.14 -29.36
CA ILE A 15 -1.52 1.14 -28.38
C ILE A 15 -1.15 -0.31 -28.00
N VAL A 16 -2.15 -1.13 -27.66
CA VAL A 16 -1.97 -2.54 -27.31
C VAL A 16 -1.29 -3.33 -28.44
N LYS A 17 -1.67 -3.08 -29.70
CA LYS A 17 -1.07 -3.75 -30.85
C LYS A 17 0.42 -3.38 -31.02
N GLU A 18 0.80 -2.13 -30.79
CA GLU A 18 2.18 -1.68 -30.95
C GLU A 18 3.11 -2.15 -29.82
N TYR A 19 2.56 -2.27 -28.61
CA TYR A 19 3.22 -2.71 -27.38
C TYR A 19 2.64 -4.03 -26.87
N LYS A 20 2.55 -5.03 -27.77
CA LYS A 20 1.83 -6.29 -27.50
C LYS A 20 2.40 -7.05 -26.30
N ILE A 21 3.72 -7.11 -26.17
CA ILE A 21 4.38 -7.87 -25.09
C ILE A 21 4.16 -7.15 -23.76
N GLU A 22 4.39 -5.84 -23.75
CA GLU A 22 4.23 -4.99 -22.59
C GLU A 22 2.77 -5.00 -22.10
N SER A 23 1.82 -4.91 -23.04
CA SER A 23 0.38 -4.99 -22.73
C SER A 23 -0.02 -6.36 -22.20
N CYS A 24 0.61 -7.44 -22.67
CA CYS A 24 0.39 -8.78 -22.14
C CYS A 24 0.88 -8.87 -20.68
N ILE A 25 2.07 -8.35 -20.39
CA ILE A 25 2.62 -8.30 -19.03
C ILE A 25 1.70 -7.48 -18.11
N ILE A 26 1.31 -6.28 -18.55
CA ILE A 26 0.35 -5.41 -17.85
C ILE A 26 -0.96 -6.15 -17.54
N ALA A 27 -1.51 -6.90 -18.51
CA ALA A 27 -2.72 -7.68 -18.30
C ALA A 27 -2.52 -8.82 -17.29
N VAL A 28 -1.37 -9.51 -17.32
CA VAL A 28 -1.03 -10.56 -16.35
C VAL A 28 -0.88 -9.97 -14.95
N VAL A 29 -0.20 -8.84 -14.79
CA VAL A 29 -0.10 -8.14 -13.50
C VAL A 29 -1.48 -7.74 -13.00
N GLY A 30 -2.32 -7.18 -13.88
CA GLY A 30 -3.70 -6.86 -13.55
C GLY A 30 -4.49 -8.09 -13.09
N LEU A 31 -4.34 -9.25 -13.74
CA LEU A 31 -5.00 -10.49 -13.32
C LEU A 31 -4.49 -11.00 -11.96
N ILE A 32 -3.18 -10.97 -11.74
CA ILE A 32 -2.57 -11.34 -10.45
C ILE A 32 -3.13 -10.45 -9.35
N CYS A 33 -3.15 -9.13 -9.54
CA CYS A 33 -3.67 -8.21 -8.53
C CYS A 33 -5.19 -8.33 -8.34
N LEU A 34 -5.93 -8.58 -9.42
CA LEU A 34 -7.38 -8.73 -9.40
C LEU A 34 -7.79 -9.89 -8.49
N ILE A 35 -7.09 -11.01 -8.60
CA ILE A 35 -7.38 -12.26 -7.88
C ILE A 35 -6.66 -12.33 -6.55
N GLY A 36 -5.45 -11.75 -6.44
CA GLY A 36 -4.50 -12.08 -5.39
C GLY A 36 -4.61 -11.30 -4.08
N PHE A 37 -5.22 -10.11 -4.07
CA PHE A 37 -5.17 -9.21 -2.93
C PHE A 37 -6.55 -8.68 -2.49
N GLU A 38 -6.73 -8.41 -1.21
CA GLU A 38 -7.94 -7.82 -0.61
C GLU A 38 -7.52 -6.85 0.51
N TYR A 39 -7.06 -5.66 0.13
CA TYR A 39 -6.62 -4.66 1.11
C TYR A 39 -7.81 -3.98 1.79
N ILE A 40 -7.69 -3.78 3.11
CA ILE A 40 -8.80 -3.46 4.02
C ILE A 40 -9.53 -2.14 3.69
N ASP A 41 -8.78 -1.11 3.28
CA ASP A 41 -9.35 0.17 2.84
C ASP A 41 -10.28 -0.02 1.65
N GLY A 42 -9.81 -0.74 0.62
CA GLY A 42 -10.55 -1.03 -0.60
C GLY A 42 -11.84 -1.80 -0.39
N VAL A 43 -11.77 -2.80 0.48
CA VAL A 43 -12.93 -3.61 0.89
C VAL A 43 -13.98 -2.72 1.54
N SER A 44 -13.54 -1.75 2.35
CA SER A 44 -14.42 -0.78 3.00
C SER A 44 -15.02 0.22 2.00
N PHE A 45 -14.25 0.71 1.02
CA PHE A 45 -14.77 1.54 -0.08
C PHE A 45 -15.91 0.85 -0.83
N MET A 46 -15.75 -0.45 -1.12
CA MET A 46 -16.79 -1.24 -1.76
C MET A 46 -18.07 -1.28 -0.91
N ALA A 47 -17.95 -1.69 0.36
CA ALA A 47 -19.09 -1.82 1.27
C ALA A 47 -19.86 -0.50 1.41
N TYR A 48 -19.16 0.61 1.71
CA TYR A 48 -19.78 1.93 1.88
C TYR A 48 -20.41 2.46 0.59
N SER A 49 -19.83 2.18 -0.57
CA SER A 49 -20.44 2.55 -1.86
C SER A 49 -21.77 1.84 -2.14
N ILE A 50 -21.96 0.65 -1.58
CA ILE A 50 -23.22 -0.11 -1.68
C ILE A 50 -24.23 0.44 -0.67
N GLU A 51 -23.79 0.81 0.53
CA GLU A 51 -24.65 1.38 1.58
C GLU A 51 -25.28 2.72 1.18
N ILE A 52 -24.65 3.49 0.29
CA ILE A 52 -25.27 4.71 -0.28
C ILE A 52 -26.59 4.38 -1.00
N TRP A 53 -26.66 3.24 -1.68
CA TRP A 53 -27.91 2.79 -2.28
C TRP A 53 -28.91 2.31 -1.24
N ASP A 54 -28.46 1.63 -0.19
CA ASP A 54 -29.34 1.26 0.93
C ASP A 54 -29.95 2.50 1.58
N ALA A 55 -29.16 3.56 1.80
CA ALA A 55 -29.65 4.85 2.30
C ALA A 55 -30.63 5.53 1.33
N LEU A 56 -30.34 5.51 0.01
CA LEU A 56 -31.21 6.11 -1.00
C LEU A 56 -32.57 5.40 -1.07
N PHE A 57 -32.57 4.07 -1.16
CA PHE A 57 -33.80 3.28 -1.35
C PHE A 57 -34.60 3.06 -0.06
N SER A 58 -33.98 3.26 1.12
CA SER A 58 -34.70 3.31 2.40
C SER A 58 -35.24 4.71 2.75
N GLY A 59 -34.95 5.73 1.93
CA GLY A 59 -35.36 7.11 2.20
C GLY A 59 -34.50 7.82 3.26
N ARG A 60 -33.38 7.22 3.68
CA ARG A 60 -32.46 7.70 4.72
C ARG A 60 -31.23 8.42 4.18
N ILE A 61 -31.26 8.93 2.94
CA ILE A 61 -30.09 9.58 2.31
C ILE A 61 -29.60 10.83 3.07
N LEU A 62 -30.49 11.54 3.76
CA LEU A 62 -30.12 12.68 4.62
C LEU A 62 -29.44 12.23 5.92
N GLU A 63 -29.65 10.97 6.31
CA GLU A 63 -29.01 10.31 7.45
C GLU A 63 -27.80 9.47 7.01
N LEU A 64 -27.25 9.70 5.80
CA LEU A 64 -26.15 8.91 5.27
C LEU A 64 -24.97 8.74 6.25
N PRO A 65 -24.53 9.77 7.00
CA PRO A 65 -23.50 9.57 8.02
C PRO A 65 -23.87 8.53 9.08
N GLN A 66 -25.13 8.47 9.49
CA GLN A 66 -25.63 7.47 10.45
C GLN A 66 -25.68 6.06 9.82
N VAL A 67 -26.13 5.95 8.57
CA VAL A 67 -26.18 4.67 7.84
C VAL A 67 -24.77 4.06 7.71
N LEU A 68 -23.77 4.89 7.39
CA LEU A 68 -22.37 4.44 7.28
C LEU A 68 -21.77 4.02 8.64
N ILE A 69 -22.29 4.54 9.75
CA ILE A 69 -21.89 4.12 11.11
C ILE A 69 -22.53 2.80 11.48
N GLU A 70 -23.80 2.60 11.09
CA GLU A 70 -24.50 1.31 11.27
C GLU A 70 -23.78 0.18 10.55
N ASN A 71 -23.07 0.49 9.45
CA ASN A 71 -22.18 -0.43 8.75
C ASN A 71 -22.83 -1.79 8.48
N MET A 72 -24.05 -1.77 7.96
CA MET A 72 -24.86 -2.97 7.72
C MET A 72 -24.21 -3.95 6.72
N ARG A 73 -23.28 -3.47 5.90
CA ARG A 73 -22.51 -4.26 4.93
C ARG A 73 -21.14 -4.72 5.46
N GLN A 74 -20.87 -4.51 6.75
CA GLN A 74 -19.71 -5.05 7.47
C GLN A 74 -18.36 -4.62 6.88
N ALA A 75 -18.25 -3.35 6.47
CA ALA A 75 -16.98 -2.73 6.11
C ALA A 75 -15.95 -2.95 7.23
N PRO A 76 -14.73 -3.43 6.92
CA PRO A 76 -13.70 -3.70 7.93
C PRO A 76 -13.23 -2.47 8.70
N HIS A 77 -13.14 -1.30 8.05
CA HIS A 77 -12.82 -0.04 8.73
C HIS A 77 -14.11 0.65 9.17
N ALA A 78 -14.28 0.84 10.49
CA ALA A 78 -15.45 1.48 11.07
C ALA A 78 -15.52 2.99 10.76
N GLY A 79 -16.65 3.41 10.18
CA GLY A 79 -17.07 4.79 10.03
C GLY A 79 -16.35 5.62 8.96
N LEU A 80 -16.82 6.86 8.81
CA LEU A 80 -16.30 7.93 7.94
C LEU A 80 -14.91 8.47 8.35
N ASN A 81 -14.06 7.68 8.99
CA ASN A 81 -12.65 8.03 9.26
C ASN A 81 -11.80 8.15 7.97
N MET A 82 -12.41 7.89 6.81
CA MET A 82 -11.79 7.96 5.49
C MET A 82 -11.71 9.39 4.94
N GLY A 83 -11.16 10.36 5.69
CA GLY A 83 -10.55 11.62 5.21
C GLY A 83 -11.25 12.48 4.11
N GLY A 84 -12.49 12.18 3.75
CA GLY A 84 -13.19 12.67 2.56
C GLY A 84 -14.67 12.43 2.75
N GLY A 85 -15.48 13.46 2.55
CA GLY A 85 -16.92 13.38 2.81
C GLY A 85 -17.59 12.26 2.01
N ALA A 86 -18.77 11.83 2.46
CA ALA A 86 -19.51 10.68 1.92
C ALA A 86 -19.75 10.67 0.39
N LEU A 87 -19.52 11.80 -0.29
CA LEU A 87 -19.65 11.90 -1.75
C LEU A 87 -18.40 11.47 -2.53
N ILE A 88 -17.26 11.24 -1.87
CA ILE A 88 -16.09 10.61 -2.52
C ILE A 88 -16.44 9.21 -3.05
N PHE A 89 -17.37 8.53 -2.38
CA PHE A 89 -17.91 7.23 -2.78
C PHE A 89 -18.88 7.30 -3.97
N LEU A 90 -19.29 8.48 -4.46
CA LEU A 90 -20.33 8.57 -5.50
C LEU A 90 -19.94 7.83 -6.79
N PRO A 91 -18.72 7.99 -7.37
CA PRO A 91 -18.32 7.23 -8.55
C PRO A 91 -18.32 5.72 -8.30
N TRP A 92 -17.88 5.31 -7.11
CA TRP A 92 -17.92 3.91 -6.67
C TRP A 92 -19.33 3.37 -6.56
N SER A 93 -20.24 4.17 -6.00
CA SER A 93 -21.64 3.80 -5.82
C SER A 93 -22.30 3.56 -7.17
N ILE A 94 -22.08 4.46 -8.13
CA ILE A 94 -22.58 4.29 -9.51
C ILE A 94 -22.06 2.98 -10.12
N TRP A 95 -20.77 2.66 -9.94
CA TRP A 95 -20.18 1.43 -10.45
C TRP A 95 -20.68 0.16 -9.75
N ASN A 96 -20.91 0.23 -8.44
CA ASN A 96 -21.31 -0.89 -7.59
C ASN A 96 -22.84 -1.09 -7.50
N PHE A 97 -23.62 -0.29 -8.22
CA PHE A 97 -25.06 -0.51 -8.35
C PHE A 97 -25.46 -1.95 -8.76
N PRO A 98 -24.75 -2.63 -9.69
CA PRO A 98 -25.04 -4.04 -9.99
C PRO A 98 -24.80 -5.00 -8.80
N ILE A 99 -23.83 -4.71 -7.94
CA ILE A 99 -23.62 -5.50 -6.71
C ILE A 99 -24.81 -5.29 -5.78
N TRP A 100 -25.22 -4.03 -5.57
CA TRP A 100 -26.40 -3.71 -4.77
C TRP A 100 -27.64 -4.44 -5.26
N LEU A 101 -27.93 -4.44 -6.57
CA LEU A 101 -29.06 -5.18 -7.14
C LEU A 101 -29.00 -6.68 -6.82
N THR A 102 -27.84 -7.32 -7.01
CA THR A 102 -27.71 -8.76 -6.83
C THR A 102 -27.73 -9.21 -5.37
N HIS A 103 -27.43 -8.33 -4.41
CA HIS A 103 -27.37 -8.68 -2.98
C HIS A 103 -28.60 -8.20 -2.21
N THR A 104 -29.23 -7.10 -2.61
CA THR A 104 -30.39 -6.54 -1.90
C THR A 104 -31.68 -7.32 -2.17
N PHE A 105 -31.98 -7.70 -3.41
CA PHE A 105 -33.21 -8.46 -3.70
C PHE A 105 -33.25 -9.84 -3.02
N PRO A 106 -32.14 -10.62 -3.00
CA PRO A 106 -32.12 -11.90 -2.31
C PRO A 106 -31.85 -11.78 -0.80
N LYS A 107 -31.71 -10.56 -0.26
CA LYS A 107 -31.35 -10.27 1.14
C LYS A 107 -30.02 -10.90 1.58
N ILE A 108 -29.04 -10.92 0.68
CA ILE A 108 -27.67 -11.34 0.99
C ILE A 108 -26.97 -10.16 1.65
N SER A 109 -26.58 -10.32 2.92
CA SER A 109 -25.87 -9.29 3.68
C SER A 109 -24.38 -9.21 3.32
N ASP A 110 -23.75 -10.37 3.05
CA ASP A 110 -22.33 -10.44 2.73
C ASP A 110 -22.05 -10.00 1.30
N VAL A 111 -21.46 -8.82 1.14
CA VAL A 111 -20.99 -8.27 -0.13
C VAL A 111 -19.48 -8.46 -0.32
N LEU A 112 -18.79 -9.03 0.67
CA LEU A 112 -17.33 -9.20 0.70
C LEU A 112 -16.88 -10.48 -0.01
N THR A 113 -17.57 -10.84 -1.09
CA THR A 113 -17.23 -12.01 -1.89
C THR A 113 -16.09 -11.68 -2.86
N PRO A 114 -15.23 -12.65 -3.23
CA PRO A 114 -14.16 -12.41 -4.19
C PRO A 114 -14.65 -11.83 -5.52
N LEU A 115 -15.82 -12.27 -6.01
CA LEU A 115 -16.40 -11.77 -7.26
C LEU A 115 -16.82 -10.30 -7.17
N CYS A 116 -17.41 -9.88 -6.04
CA CYS A 116 -17.76 -8.48 -5.79
C CYS A 116 -16.52 -7.59 -5.74
N LEU A 117 -15.45 -8.07 -5.08
CA LEU A 117 -14.18 -7.34 -5.01
C LEU A 117 -13.51 -7.24 -6.38
N MET A 118 -13.53 -8.32 -7.17
CA MET A 118 -13.04 -8.30 -8.56
C MET A 118 -13.83 -7.30 -9.41
N TRP A 119 -15.17 -7.32 -9.33
CA TRP A 119 -16.01 -6.33 -10.03
C TRP A 119 -15.63 -4.91 -9.66
N THR A 120 -15.44 -4.66 -8.37
CA THR A 120 -15.10 -3.36 -7.85
C THR A 120 -13.72 -2.89 -8.33
N LYS A 121 -12.71 -3.75 -8.37
CA LYS A 121 -11.38 -3.42 -8.90
C LYS A 121 -11.40 -3.04 -10.38
N LEU A 122 -12.29 -3.61 -11.18
CA LEU A 122 -12.41 -3.24 -12.59
C LEU A 122 -12.72 -1.75 -12.79
N PHE A 123 -13.42 -1.11 -11.86
CA PHE A 123 -13.62 0.34 -11.86
C PHE A 123 -12.29 1.10 -11.84
N LEU A 124 -11.40 0.71 -10.93
CA LEU A 124 -10.08 1.33 -10.79
C LEU A 124 -9.19 1.04 -11.99
N TYR A 125 -9.30 -0.14 -12.59
CA TYR A 125 -8.55 -0.49 -13.80
C TYR A 125 -9.00 0.35 -14.99
N ILE A 126 -10.31 0.61 -15.11
CA ILE A 126 -10.83 1.56 -16.10
C ILE A 126 -10.28 2.96 -15.81
N GLY A 127 -10.24 3.38 -14.54
CA GLY A 127 -9.58 4.62 -14.12
C GLY A 127 -8.13 4.71 -14.60
N ALA A 128 -7.32 3.69 -14.34
CA ALA A 128 -5.93 3.62 -14.78
C ALA A 128 -5.79 3.67 -16.32
N ILE A 129 -6.67 2.96 -17.05
CA ILE A 129 -6.74 3.03 -18.51
C ILE A 129 -6.99 4.48 -18.95
N LEU A 130 -8.00 5.13 -18.39
CA LEU A 130 -8.38 6.51 -18.73
C LEU A 130 -7.28 7.52 -18.43
N VAL A 131 -6.55 7.36 -17.31
CA VAL A 131 -5.38 8.19 -16.96
C VAL A 131 -4.30 8.06 -18.04
N GLY A 132 -3.90 6.85 -18.41
CA GLY A 132 -2.89 6.65 -19.46
C GLY A 132 -3.36 7.17 -20.83
N MET A 133 -4.64 7.08 -21.15
CA MET A 133 -5.23 7.69 -22.34
C MET A 133 -5.14 9.22 -22.31
N GLN A 134 -5.36 9.87 -21.16
CA GLN A 134 -5.15 11.33 -21.06
C GLN A 134 -3.68 11.70 -21.22
N CYS A 135 -2.74 10.92 -20.67
CA CYS A 135 -1.31 11.13 -20.93
C CYS A 135 -0.97 11.04 -22.42
N TYR A 136 -1.53 10.05 -23.14
CA TYR A 136 -1.41 9.95 -24.60
C TYR A 136 -1.88 11.24 -25.28
N HIS A 137 -3.09 11.71 -24.94
CA HIS A 137 -3.69 12.87 -25.60
C HIS A 137 -2.90 14.15 -25.34
N ILE A 138 -2.41 14.37 -24.13
CA ILE A 138 -1.61 15.54 -23.77
C ILE A 138 -0.26 15.52 -24.49
N VAL A 139 0.46 14.39 -24.45
CA VAL A 139 1.77 14.28 -25.11
C VAL A 139 1.64 14.42 -26.62
N LYS A 140 0.62 13.80 -27.23
CA LYS A 140 0.34 13.95 -28.66
C LYS A 140 0.00 15.38 -29.03
N LEU A 141 -0.80 16.07 -28.21
CA LEU A 141 -1.16 17.47 -28.42
C LEU A 141 0.07 18.40 -28.44
N LEU A 142 1.02 18.18 -27.53
CA LEU A 142 2.19 19.04 -27.38
C LEU A 142 3.30 18.72 -28.38
N THR A 143 3.46 17.45 -28.76
CA THR A 143 4.58 17.01 -29.62
C THR A 143 4.21 16.70 -31.06
N ASN A 144 2.92 16.53 -31.37
CA ASN A 144 2.43 15.91 -32.61
C ASN A 144 2.99 14.48 -32.87
N SER A 145 3.58 13.82 -31.86
CA SER A 145 4.14 12.49 -31.97
C SER A 145 3.20 11.44 -31.39
N GLU A 146 2.61 10.60 -32.24
CA GLU A 146 1.83 9.46 -31.76
C GLU A 146 2.70 8.50 -30.96
N LYS A 147 3.94 8.27 -31.39
CA LYS A 147 4.88 7.36 -30.73
C LYS A 147 5.11 7.76 -29.27
N ASN A 148 5.38 9.04 -29.01
CA ASN A 148 5.59 9.52 -27.64
C ASN A 148 4.30 9.43 -26.81
N GLY A 149 3.14 9.71 -27.42
CA GLY A 149 1.85 9.52 -26.77
C GLY A 149 1.61 8.07 -26.35
N LYS A 150 1.88 7.09 -27.24
CA LYS A 150 1.68 5.66 -26.95
C LYS A 150 2.66 5.19 -25.86
N LEU A 151 3.91 5.64 -25.92
CA LEU A 151 4.90 5.38 -24.88
C LEU A 151 4.44 5.92 -23.53
N ALA A 152 3.87 7.14 -23.49
CA ALA A 152 3.35 7.72 -22.26
C ALA A 152 2.23 6.87 -21.63
N ALA A 153 1.29 6.37 -22.43
CA ALA A 153 0.23 5.49 -21.95
C ALA A 153 0.80 4.18 -21.37
N ILE A 154 1.74 3.54 -22.08
CA ILE A 154 2.35 2.27 -21.65
C ILE A 154 3.19 2.44 -20.38
N LEU A 155 3.95 3.52 -20.25
CA LEU A 155 4.71 3.80 -19.02
C LEU A 155 3.79 4.01 -17.83
N VAL A 156 2.63 4.65 -18.01
CA VAL A 156 1.66 4.78 -16.91
C VAL A 156 1.04 3.42 -16.55
N TRP A 157 0.51 2.67 -17.54
CA TRP A 157 -0.13 1.38 -17.28
C TRP A 157 0.81 0.30 -16.74
N GLY A 158 2.10 0.39 -17.09
CA GLY A 158 3.13 -0.53 -16.64
C GLY A 158 3.74 -0.22 -15.28
N ALA A 159 3.41 0.92 -14.67
CA ALA A 159 4.03 1.36 -13.43
C ALA A 159 3.62 0.51 -12.23
N SER A 160 4.59 0.20 -11.37
CA SER A 160 4.31 -0.52 -10.12
C SER A 160 3.40 0.28 -9.20
N THR A 161 3.57 1.60 -9.12
CA THR A 161 2.73 2.50 -8.33
C THR A 161 1.26 2.47 -8.74
N VAL A 162 0.95 2.28 -10.02
CA VAL A 162 -0.44 2.10 -10.51
C VAL A 162 -1.04 0.81 -9.98
N TRP A 163 -0.30 -0.29 -10.00
CA TRP A 163 -0.79 -1.60 -9.52
C TRP A 163 -0.85 -1.68 -8.00
N ILE A 164 0.06 -1.01 -7.29
CA ILE A 164 -0.01 -0.84 -5.84
C ILE A 164 -1.28 -0.07 -5.46
N CYS A 165 -1.56 1.05 -6.13
CA CYS A 165 -2.75 1.87 -5.88
C CYS A 165 -4.05 1.12 -6.21
N THR A 166 -4.19 0.64 -7.45
CA THR A 166 -5.47 0.13 -7.95
C THR A 166 -5.68 -1.35 -7.67
N GLY A 167 -4.63 -2.16 -7.82
CA GLY A 167 -4.71 -3.61 -7.77
C GLY A 167 -4.59 -4.17 -6.35
N TYR A 168 -3.55 -3.72 -5.63
CA TYR A 168 -3.29 -4.13 -4.26
C TYR A 168 -4.18 -3.37 -3.28
N SER A 169 -4.04 -2.04 -3.21
CA SER A 169 -4.67 -1.21 -2.17
C SER A 169 -6.11 -0.82 -2.46
N MET A 170 -6.54 -0.91 -3.72
CA MET A 170 -7.86 -0.55 -4.22
C MET A 170 -8.29 0.89 -3.89
N GLN A 171 -7.40 1.84 -4.17
CA GLN A 171 -7.56 3.24 -3.78
C GLN A 171 -8.08 4.11 -4.94
N ASP A 172 -8.66 5.27 -4.60
CA ASP A 172 -9.42 6.12 -5.50
C ASP A 172 -8.61 7.26 -6.14
N GLU A 173 -7.28 7.16 -6.12
CA GLU A 173 -6.44 8.23 -6.68
C GLU A 173 -6.61 8.39 -8.20
N MET A 174 -6.98 7.31 -8.90
CA MET A 174 -7.19 7.34 -10.35
C MET A 174 -8.27 8.36 -10.76
N GLN A 175 -9.28 8.56 -9.91
CA GLN A 175 -10.42 9.43 -10.17
C GLN A 175 -9.96 10.89 -10.26
N TYR A 176 -9.28 11.38 -9.22
CA TYR A 176 -8.81 12.76 -9.20
C TYR A 176 -7.61 12.99 -10.12
N ILE A 177 -6.76 11.99 -10.35
CA ILE A 177 -5.68 12.05 -11.34
C ILE A 177 -6.27 12.21 -12.75
N PHE A 178 -7.30 11.44 -13.08
CA PHE A 178 -7.97 11.55 -14.37
C PHE A 178 -8.56 12.94 -14.59
N THR A 179 -9.24 13.51 -13.59
CA THR A 179 -9.90 14.81 -13.71
C THR A 179 -8.90 15.97 -13.79
N ILE A 180 -7.77 15.92 -13.07
CA ILE A 180 -6.75 16.98 -13.18
C ILE A 180 -6.03 16.93 -14.53
N LEU A 181 -5.83 15.73 -15.11
CA LEU A 181 -5.30 15.60 -16.46
C LEU A 181 -6.29 16.11 -17.52
N LEU A 182 -7.59 15.92 -17.32
CA LEU A 182 -8.61 16.57 -18.15
C LEU A 182 -8.52 18.10 -18.05
N ALA A 183 -8.39 18.64 -16.83
CA ALA A 183 -8.20 20.08 -16.63
C ALA A 183 -6.99 20.59 -17.43
N LEU A 184 -5.85 19.92 -17.29
CA LEU A 184 -4.61 20.23 -18.00
C LEU A 184 -4.77 20.15 -19.52
N ARG A 185 -5.46 19.13 -20.03
CA ARG A 185 -5.77 19.01 -21.46
C ARG A 185 -6.63 20.18 -21.95
N TYR A 186 -7.65 20.59 -21.20
CA TYR A 186 -8.49 21.74 -21.56
C TYR A 186 -7.72 23.06 -21.49
N TYR A 187 -6.82 23.21 -20.52
CA TYR A 187 -5.88 24.33 -20.47
C TYR A 187 -5.05 24.43 -21.76
N PHE A 188 -4.45 23.33 -22.23
CA PHE A 188 -3.67 23.35 -23.47
C PHE A 188 -4.49 23.60 -24.74
N HIS A 189 -5.81 23.39 -24.71
CA HIS A 189 -6.72 23.77 -25.78
C HIS A 189 -7.22 25.23 -25.67
N GLY A 190 -6.74 26.01 -24.69
CA GLY A 190 -7.18 27.39 -24.44
C GLY A 190 -8.60 27.48 -23.84
N LYS A 191 -9.12 26.38 -23.26
CA LYS A 191 -10.50 26.27 -22.75
C LYS A 191 -10.53 26.45 -21.23
N ASN A 192 -10.26 27.68 -20.79
CA ASN A 192 -10.07 28.03 -19.37
C ASN A 192 -11.28 27.70 -18.48
N LYS A 193 -12.51 27.97 -18.93
CA LYS A 193 -13.73 27.66 -18.14
C LYS A 193 -13.86 26.15 -17.87
N GLN A 194 -13.58 25.34 -18.88
CA GLN A 194 -13.59 23.89 -18.74
C GLN A 194 -12.44 23.41 -17.86
N CYS A 195 -11.27 24.05 -17.94
CA CYS A 195 -10.16 23.79 -17.01
C CYS A 195 -10.60 23.99 -15.55
N ILE A 196 -11.20 25.15 -15.22
CA ILE A 196 -11.70 25.45 -13.87
C ILE A 196 -12.77 24.44 -13.43
N LEU A 197 -13.70 24.05 -14.31
CA LEU A 197 -14.70 23.02 -14.00
C LEU A 197 -14.04 21.69 -13.60
N TRP A 198 -13.06 21.22 -14.37
CA TRP A 198 -12.36 19.96 -14.07
C TRP A 198 -11.46 20.06 -12.84
N LEU A 199 -10.88 21.24 -12.54
CA LEU A 199 -10.21 21.48 -11.26
C LEU A 199 -11.18 21.43 -10.09
N THR A 200 -12.39 21.98 -10.26
CA THR A 200 -13.47 21.90 -9.26
C THR A 200 -13.83 20.44 -8.97
N ILE A 201 -14.02 19.62 -10.01
CA ILE A 201 -14.29 18.18 -9.86
C ILE A 201 -13.10 17.45 -9.21
N THR A 202 -11.87 17.83 -9.55
CA THR A 202 -10.66 17.25 -8.93
C THR A 202 -10.61 17.54 -7.44
N THR A 203 -10.79 18.81 -7.04
CA THR A 203 -10.81 19.24 -5.64
C THR A 203 -11.99 18.65 -4.87
N PHE A 204 -13.11 18.41 -5.55
CA PHE A 204 -14.26 17.73 -4.98
C PHE A 204 -13.93 16.30 -4.55
N PHE A 205 -13.16 15.54 -5.36
CA PHE A 205 -12.70 14.20 -4.98
C PHE A 205 -11.54 14.24 -3.99
N ALA A 206 -10.58 15.14 -4.18
CA ALA A 206 -9.39 15.23 -3.35
C ALA A 206 -9.00 16.71 -3.10
N PRO A 207 -9.38 17.30 -1.96
CA PRO A 207 -9.15 18.71 -1.68
C PRO A 207 -7.67 19.13 -1.77
N PHE A 208 -6.74 18.28 -1.34
CA PHE A 208 -5.30 18.55 -1.39
C PHE A 208 -4.78 18.71 -2.83
N MET A 209 -5.46 18.17 -3.84
CA MET A 209 -5.08 18.36 -5.24
C MET A 209 -5.24 19.81 -5.71
N MET A 210 -5.95 20.65 -4.95
CA MET A 210 -5.97 22.10 -5.17
C MET A 210 -4.57 22.72 -5.11
N LEU A 211 -3.65 22.14 -4.33
CA LEU A 211 -2.26 22.59 -4.27
C LEU A 211 -1.56 22.48 -5.64
N LEU A 212 -1.85 21.42 -6.40
CA LEU A 212 -1.38 21.28 -7.79
C LEU A 212 -2.22 22.11 -8.76
N GLY A 213 -3.54 22.19 -8.54
CA GLY A 213 -4.47 23.01 -9.32
C GLY A 213 -4.07 24.49 -9.35
N LEU A 214 -3.59 25.03 -8.23
CA LEU A 214 -3.13 26.42 -8.14
C LEU A 214 -1.96 26.71 -9.09
N ILE A 215 -1.07 25.74 -9.35
CA ILE A 215 0.00 25.91 -10.36
C ILE A 215 -0.63 26.14 -11.74
N ILE A 216 -1.65 25.36 -12.11
CA ILE A 216 -2.34 25.52 -13.40
C ILE A 216 -3.00 26.90 -13.48
N ILE A 217 -3.64 27.36 -12.38
CA ILE A 217 -4.28 28.68 -12.31
C ILE A 217 -3.25 29.80 -12.47
N LEU A 218 -2.09 29.72 -11.80
CA LEU A 218 -1.01 30.72 -11.90
C LEU A 218 -0.40 30.83 -13.30
N PHE A 219 -0.49 29.76 -14.10
CA PHE A 219 -0.12 29.78 -15.51
C PHE A 219 -1.25 30.29 -16.40
N MET A 220 -2.51 30.13 -16.00
CA MET A 220 -3.67 30.60 -16.73
C MET A 220 -3.92 32.10 -16.55
N GLU A 221 -3.74 32.63 -15.33
CA GLU A 221 -4.11 33.97 -14.93
C GLU A 221 -3.05 34.59 -14.00
N LYS A 222 -2.79 35.89 -14.16
CA LYS A 222 -1.80 36.64 -13.36
C LYS A 222 -2.44 37.71 -12.48
N ARG A 223 -3.72 38.05 -12.71
CA ARG A 223 -4.44 39.00 -11.85
C ARG A 223 -4.84 38.32 -10.55
N ILE A 224 -4.26 38.77 -9.45
CA ILE A 224 -4.47 38.23 -8.09
C ILE A 224 -5.96 38.05 -7.76
N TRP A 225 -6.80 39.04 -8.03
CA TRP A 225 -8.23 38.95 -7.71
C TRP A 225 -8.95 37.84 -8.48
N ARG A 226 -8.57 37.56 -9.73
CA ARG A 226 -9.17 36.46 -10.51
C ARG A 226 -8.70 35.10 -10.01
N ILE A 227 -7.41 35.00 -9.63
CA ILE A 227 -6.87 33.81 -8.99
C ILE A 227 -7.67 33.50 -7.71
N ILE A 228 -7.91 34.51 -6.87
CA ILE A 228 -8.71 34.36 -5.64
C ILE A 228 -10.14 33.87 -5.96
N VAL A 229 -10.80 34.47 -6.95
CA VAL A 229 -12.15 34.05 -7.38
C VAL A 229 -12.16 32.62 -7.90
N ASP A 230 -11.21 32.24 -8.75
CA ASP A 230 -11.10 30.88 -9.29
C ASP A 230 -10.86 29.86 -8.17
N CYS A 231 -9.98 30.17 -7.20
CA CYS A 231 -9.77 29.34 -6.02
C CYS A 231 -11.05 29.17 -5.19
N PHE A 232 -11.81 30.26 -4.98
CA PHE A 232 -13.07 30.21 -4.26
C PHE A 232 -14.09 29.32 -4.98
N ILE A 233 -14.24 29.47 -6.30
CA ILE A 233 -15.15 28.64 -7.11
C ILE A 233 -14.79 27.16 -7.02
N ILE A 234 -13.49 26.82 -7.05
CA ILE A 234 -13.01 25.44 -7.01
C ILE A 234 -13.29 24.77 -5.66
N ILE A 235 -13.10 25.49 -4.55
CA ILE A 235 -13.26 24.95 -3.18
C ILE A 235 -14.73 24.92 -2.74
N LEU A 236 -15.55 25.86 -3.22
CA LEU A 236 -16.92 26.08 -2.76
C LEU A 236 -17.79 24.81 -2.73
N PRO A 237 -17.84 23.95 -3.76
CA PRO A 237 -18.70 22.76 -3.73
C PRO A 237 -18.32 21.79 -2.62
N TYR A 238 -17.01 21.56 -2.40
CA TYR A 238 -16.53 20.70 -1.32
C TYR A 238 -16.98 21.24 0.05
N THR A 239 -16.83 22.55 0.29
CA THR A 239 -17.20 23.18 1.56
C THR A 239 -18.72 23.18 1.82
N ILE A 240 -19.55 23.39 0.80
CA ILE A 240 -21.01 23.33 0.95
C ILE A 240 -21.44 21.93 1.37
N ILE A 241 -20.89 20.91 0.71
CA ILE A 241 -21.28 19.52 0.94
C ILE A 241 -20.77 19.02 2.29
N SER A 242 -19.50 19.31 2.63
CA SER A 242 -18.93 18.88 3.91
C SER A 242 -19.67 19.49 5.12
N LYS A 243 -20.20 20.70 4.98
CA LYS A 243 -21.07 21.32 6.01
C LYS A 243 -22.49 20.76 6.04
N SER A 244 -23.02 20.33 4.89
CA SER A 244 -24.39 19.81 4.79
C SER A 244 -24.52 18.37 5.26
N MET A 245 -23.41 17.60 5.22
CA MET A 245 -23.31 16.22 5.69
C MET A 245 -22.17 16.11 6.71
N PRO A 246 -22.33 16.66 7.93
CA PRO A 246 -21.26 16.66 8.92
C PRO A 246 -20.90 15.22 9.31
N ILE A 247 -19.60 14.96 9.38
CA ILE A 247 -19.06 13.68 9.87
C ILE A 247 -19.35 13.62 11.38
N ILE A 248 -20.06 12.58 11.82
CA ILE A 248 -20.51 12.43 13.21
C ILE A 248 -19.33 12.04 14.14
N TRP A 249 -18.23 11.53 13.57
CA TRP A 249 -17.00 11.24 14.31
C TRP A 249 -15.98 12.35 14.06
N GLU A 250 -15.72 13.15 15.10
CA GLU A 250 -14.57 14.04 15.14
C GLU A 250 -13.30 13.18 15.13
N SER A 251 -12.75 12.88 13.94
CA SER A 251 -11.32 12.67 13.85
C SER A 251 -10.70 13.98 14.34
N HIS A 252 -10.20 13.99 15.58
CA HIS A 252 -9.60 15.17 16.22
C HIS A 252 -8.38 15.70 15.45
N ASP A 253 -7.89 14.94 14.47
CA ASP A 253 -6.81 15.33 13.58
C ASP A 253 -7.35 16.03 12.32
N ASN A 254 -7.03 17.32 12.21
CA ASN A 254 -7.18 18.06 10.96
C ASN A 254 -6.36 17.36 9.86
N TYR A 255 -7.03 16.84 8.83
CA TYR A 255 -6.37 16.12 7.72
C TYR A 255 -5.23 16.92 7.07
N LEU A 256 -5.36 18.25 6.98
CA LEU A 256 -4.29 19.09 6.47
C LEU A 256 -3.07 19.11 7.40
N ASP A 257 -3.28 19.10 8.71
CA ASP A 257 -2.19 19.04 9.68
C ASP A 257 -1.51 17.66 9.59
N TRP A 258 -2.28 16.57 9.58
CA TRP A 258 -1.74 15.23 9.34
C TRP A 258 -0.91 15.18 8.04
N PHE A 259 -1.46 15.69 6.93
CA PHE A 259 -0.80 15.68 5.62
C PHE A 259 0.49 16.50 5.62
N LEU A 260 0.52 17.67 6.27
CA LEU A 260 1.66 18.60 6.24
C LEU A 260 2.74 18.29 7.29
N ASN A 261 2.43 17.51 8.33
CA ASN A 261 3.29 17.29 9.50
C ASN A 261 4.36 16.20 9.33
N ARG A 262 4.52 15.59 8.14
CA ARG A 262 5.56 14.57 7.92
C ARG A 262 6.97 15.14 8.01
N THR A 263 7.23 16.23 7.29
CA THR A 263 8.56 16.83 7.21
C THR A 263 8.45 18.30 7.59
N VAL A 264 8.77 18.58 8.85
CA VAL A 264 8.65 19.91 9.45
C VAL A 264 10.01 20.42 9.93
N ILE A 265 10.18 21.73 9.88
CA ILE A 265 11.28 22.42 10.57
C ILE A 265 10.71 22.98 11.86
N GLN A 266 11.37 22.69 12.98
CA GLN A 266 11.08 23.34 14.25
C GLN A 266 11.61 24.77 14.19
N THR A 267 10.71 25.74 14.35
CA THR A 267 11.05 27.13 14.59
C THR A 267 10.78 27.45 16.06
N GLY A 268 11.36 28.51 16.61
CA GLY A 268 11.15 28.90 18.01
C GLY A 268 9.70 29.24 18.39
N ILE A 269 8.77 29.26 17.43
CA ILE A 269 7.35 29.61 17.63
C ILE A 269 6.41 28.47 17.17
N SER A 270 6.76 27.70 16.14
CA SER A 270 5.91 26.63 15.60
C SER A 270 6.66 25.64 14.70
N GLN A 271 5.99 24.55 14.31
CA GLN A 271 6.48 23.64 13.27
C GLN A 271 5.99 24.10 11.89
N ILE A 272 6.90 24.22 10.92
CA ILE A 272 6.55 24.62 9.55
C ILE A 272 6.87 23.48 8.59
N SER A 273 5.89 23.09 7.76
CA SER A 273 6.05 22.06 6.74
C SER A 273 7.04 22.48 5.65
N ILE A 274 8.09 21.67 5.43
CA ILE A 274 9.08 21.88 4.36
C ILE A 274 8.39 21.82 2.99
N TYR A 275 7.40 20.94 2.83
CA TYR A 275 6.61 20.85 1.61
C TYR A 275 5.92 22.18 1.29
N LEU A 276 5.27 22.79 2.28
CA LEU A 276 4.58 24.06 2.10
C LEU A 276 5.55 25.19 1.71
N ILE A 277 6.74 25.24 2.33
CA ILE A 277 7.79 26.21 1.98
C ILE A 277 8.19 26.03 0.50
N ALA A 278 8.51 24.80 0.09
CA ALA A 278 8.90 24.51 -1.29
C ALA A 278 7.80 24.85 -2.30
N LEU A 279 6.53 24.59 -1.94
CA LEU A 279 5.37 24.87 -2.76
C LEU A 279 5.12 26.38 -2.91
N VAL A 280 5.29 27.16 -1.84
CA VAL A 280 5.23 28.63 -1.90
C VAL A 280 6.32 29.19 -2.81
N ILE A 281 7.56 28.68 -2.71
CA ILE A 281 8.65 29.06 -3.62
C ILE A 281 8.25 28.76 -5.07
N ILE A 282 7.71 27.58 -5.34
CA ILE A 282 7.19 27.20 -6.66
C ILE A 282 6.13 28.20 -7.14
N TYR A 283 5.16 28.59 -6.30
CA TYR A 283 4.13 29.55 -6.66
C TYR A 283 4.68 30.93 -6.96
N VAL A 284 5.63 31.41 -6.15
CA VAL A 284 6.29 32.71 -6.37
C VAL A 284 7.02 32.70 -7.70
N ILE A 285 7.83 31.67 -7.98
CA ILE A 285 8.55 31.57 -9.25
C ILE A 285 7.55 31.46 -10.41
N ALA A 286 6.54 30.59 -10.31
CA ALA A 286 5.51 30.42 -11.33
C ALA A 286 4.74 31.72 -11.60
N TYR A 287 4.52 32.57 -10.59
CA TYR A 287 3.85 33.85 -10.73
C TYR A 287 4.70 34.87 -11.50
N PHE A 288 5.95 35.06 -11.10
CA PHE A 288 6.82 36.14 -11.60
C PHE A 288 7.59 35.83 -12.89
N ILE A 289 7.76 34.55 -13.23
CA ILE A 289 8.49 34.17 -14.44
C ILE A 289 7.72 34.59 -15.71
N ASN A 290 8.45 35.22 -16.62
CA ASN A 290 7.94 35.60 -17.94
C ASN A 290 8.45 34.63 -19.01
N TYR A 291 7.54 34.18 -19.87
CA TYR A 291 7.84 33.23 -20.95
C TYR A 291 7.90 33.94 -22.29
N ARG A 292 8.88 33.59 -23.13
CA ARG A 292 9.02 34.19 -24.46
C ARG A 292 8.08 33.53 -25.46
N THR A 293 7.83 32.24 -25.28
CA THR A 293 6.96 31.46 -26.17
C THR A 293 5.92 30.66 -25.39
N GLN A 294 4.82 30.30 -26.06
CA GLN A 294 3.81 29.41 -25.47
C GLN A 294 4.38 28.01 -25.22
N GLU A 295 5.36 27.57 -26.01
CA GLU A 295 6.02 26.28 -25.81
C GLU A 295 6.85 26.28 -24.52
N GLU A 296 7.65 27.32 -24.27
CA GLU A 296 8.37 27.49 -23.01
C GLU A 296 7.42 27.52 -21.79
N LYS A 297 6.28 28.20 -21.94
CA LYS A 297 5.25 28.25 -20.90
C LYS A 297 4.65 26.89 -20.60
N ASN A 298 4.34 26.11 -21.64
CA ASN A 298 3.76 24.77 -21.50
C ASN A 298 4.78 23.81 -20.87
N ASP A 299 6.04 23.83 -21.32
CA ASP A 299 7.12 23.03 -20.76
C ASP A 299 7.33 23.36 -19.28
N ALA A 300 7.39 24.65 -18.93
CA ALA A 300 7.54 25.08 -17.56
C ALA A 300 6.38 24.59 -16.68
N LEU A 301 5.12 24.74 -17.10
CA LEU A 301 3.96 24.24 -16.35
C LEU A 301 4.10 22.75 -16.01
N LEU A 302 4.48 21.94 -17.00
CA LEU A 302 4.66 20.50 -16.80
C LEU A 302 5.78 20.19 -15.81
N TYR A 303 6.90 20.93 -15.86
CA TYR A 303 7.98 20.75 -14.89
C TYR A 303 7.55 21.17 -13.47
N PHE A 304 6.85 22.29 -13.32
CA PHE A 304 6.33 22.71 -12.01
C PHE A 304 5.36 21.67 -11.42
N LEU A 305 4.46 21.12 -12.24
CA LEU A 305 3.55 20.06 -11.80
C LEU A 305 4.29 18.77 -11.42
N ALA A 306 5.27 18.35 -12.23
CA ALA A 306 6.08 17.18 -11.94
C ALA A 306 6.89 17.33 -10.64
N ILE A 307 7.53 18.49 -10.44
CA ILE A 307 8.29 18.80 -9.22
C ILE A 307 7.35 18.86 -8.02
N ALA A 308 6.27 19.64 -8.10
CA ALA A 308 5.35 19.82 -6.97
C ALA A 308 4.67 18.51 -6.54
N SER A 309 4.23 17.69 -7.50
CA SER A 309 3.63 16.38 -7.21
C SER A 309 4.64 15.39 -6.65
N THR A 310 5.90 15.41 -7.11
CA THR A 310 6.97 14.58 -6.55
C THR A 310 7.29 15.00 -5.12
N LEU A 311 7.45 16.31 -4.88
CA LEU A 311 7.68 16.87 -3.54
C LEU A 311 6.53 16.54 -2.59
N MET A 312 5.28 16.61 -3.07
CA MET A 312 4.11 16.19 -2.31
C MET A 312 4.28 14.75 -1.84
N CYS A 313 4.49 13.83 -2.78
CA CYS A 313 4.67 12.43 -2.48
C CYS A 313 5.83 12.16 -1.50
N THR A 314 6.95 12.91 -1.58
CA THR A 314 8.14 12.69 -0.73
C THR A 314 8.11 13.38 0.62
N LEU A 315 7.50 14.56 0.73
CA LEU A 315 7.60 15.44 1.91
C LEU A 315 6.30 15.55 2.70
N SER A 316 5.16 15.10 2.16
CA SER A 316 3.89 15.06 2.89
C SER A 316 3.57 13.64 3.38
N TRP A 317 2.68 13.53 4.37
CA TRP A 317 2.23 12.24 4.90
C TRP A 317 1.35 11.56 3.85
N VAL A 318 1.93 10.54 3.22
CA VAL A 318 1.41 9.90 2.01
C VAL A 318 1.63 8.41 2.17
N HIS A 319 0.54 7.65 2.21
CA HIS A 319 0.58 6.18 2.21
C HIS A 319 1.28 5.65 0.94
N PHE A 320 1.82 4.44 1.03
CA PHE A 320 2.62 3.81 -0.03
C PHE A 320 1.92 3.74 -1.40
N TYR A 321 0.58 3.78 -1.45
CA TYR A 321 -0.19 3.74 -2.69
C TYR A 321 -0.38 5.10 -3.39
N ARG A 322 -0.29 6.22 -2.66
CA ARG A 322 -0.54 7.57 -3.20
C ARG A 322 0.59 8.13 -4.07
N TYR A 323 1.75 7.46 -4.08
CA TYR A 323 2.90 7.78 -4.95
C TYR A 323 2.56 7.83 -6.44
N VAL A 324 1.49 7.14 -6.83
CA VAL A 324 0.94 7.18 -8.18
C VAL A 324 0.57 8.60 -8.64
N THR A 325 0.32 9.53 -7.71
CA THR A 325 -0.09 10.90 -8.01
C THR A 325 0.95 11.68 -8.81
N CYS A 326 2.25 11.45 -8.62
CA CYS A 326 3.29 12.16 -9.37
C CYS A 326 3.60 11.55 -10.74
N LEU A 327 3.33 10.25 -10.92
CA LEU A 327 3.75 9.48 -12.10
C LEU A 327 3.26 10.09 -13.43
N PRO A 328 1.97 10.42 -13.62
CA PRO A 328 1.50 11.01 -14.87
C PRO A 328 2.22 12.32 -15.22
N PHE A 329 2.47 13.18 -14.24
CA PHE A 329 3.14 14.45 -14.45
C PHE A 329 4.60 14.27 -14.83
N LEU A 330 5.31 13.31 -14.21
CA LEU A 330 6.67 12.94 -14.58
C LEU A 330 6.74 12.43 -16.04
N VAL A 331 5.85 11.51 -16.41
CA VAL A 331 5.80 10.94 -17.76
C VAL A 331 5.47 12.00 -18.80
N ILE A 332 4.47 12.85 -18.55
CA ILE A 332 4.09 13.93 -19.48
C ILE A 332 5.22 14.95 -19.61
N ALA A 333 5.81 15.42 -18.50
CA ALA A 333 6.90 16.40 -18.55
C ALA A 333 8.15 15.86 -19.28
N ALA A 334 8.41 14.55 -19.18
CA ALA A 334 9.51 13.91 -19.90
C ALA A 334 9.22 13.76 -21.40
N LEU A 335 7.99 13.39 -21.79
CA LEU A 335 7.69 13.02 -23.18
C LEU A 335 7.08 14.16 -24.03
N SER A 336 6.70 15.29 -23.43
CA SER A 336 6.01 16.39 -24.12
C SER A 336 6.91 17.40 -24.84
N LYS A 337 8.24 17.28 -24.72
CA LYS A 337 9.19 18.18 -25.36
C LYS A 337 9.42 17.76 -26.83
N LYS A 338 9.12 18.64 -27.80
CA LYS A 338 9.18 18.34 -29.24
C LYS A 338 10.53 17.84 -29.74
N ASN A 339 11.62 18.50 -29.32
CA ASN A 339 12.97 18.24 -29.81
C ASN A 339 13.82 17.43 -28.83
N ARG A 340 13.22 16.47 -28.11
CA ARG A 340 13.96 15.65 -27.14
C ARG A 340 14.76 14.57 -27.86
N HIS A 341 16.04 14.45 -27.53
CA HIS A 341 16.90 13.41 -28.11
C HIS A 341 16.48 12.03 -27.62
N LYS A 342 16.64 10.99 -28.45
CA LYS A 342 16.29 9.60 -28.10
C LYS A 342 17.00 9.13 -26.82
N SER A 343 18.26 9.52 -26.65
CA SER A 343 19.07 9.18 -25.48
C SER A 343 18.49 9.74 -24.19
N GLN A 344 17.93 10.96 -24.22
CA GLN A 344 17.24 11.56 -23.07
C GLN A 344 15.95 10.80 -22.70
N ILE A 345 15.22 10.28 -23.69
CA ILE A 345 14.04 9.44 -23.44
C ILE A 345 14.47 8.12 -22.79
N ASN A 346 15.54 7.49 -23.29
CA ASN A 346 16.05 6.24 -22.71
C ASN A 346 16.55 6.46 -21.28
N GLY A 347 17.29 7.54 -21.02
CA GLY A 347 17.71 7.95 -19.69
C GLY A 347 16.52 8.15 -18.75
N PHE A 348 15.46 8.82 -19.22
CA PHE A 348 14.22 8.96 -18.43
C PHE A 348 13.59 7.61 -18.10
N VAL A 349 13.47 6.69 -19.06
CA VAL A 349 12.88 5.36 -18.80
C VAL A 349 13.72 4.59 -17.78
N ILE A 350 15.05 4.64 -17.86
CA ILE A 350 15.95 4.04 -16.86
C ILE A 350 15.70 4.64 -15.48
N MET A 351 15.65 5.97 -15.38
CA MET A 351 15.41 6.64 -14.10
C MET A 351 14.03 6.35 -13.53
N LEU A 352 13.00 6.27 -14.38
CA LEU A 352 11.65 5.89 -13.99
C LEU A 352 11.60 4.43 -13.54
N THR A 353 12.38 3.55 -14.17
CA THR A 353 12.56 2.14 -13.76
C THR A 353 13.18 2.05 -12.37
N ILE A 354 14.26 2.80 -12.12
CA ILE A 354 14.91 2.87 -10.80
C ILE A 354 13.95 3.45 -9.76
N PHE A 355 13.20 4.51 -10.11
CA PHE A 355 12.20 5.10 -9.24
C PHE A 355 11.14 4.07 -8.83
N GLU A 356 10.48 3.43 -9.79
CA GLU A 356 9.43 2.44 -9.54
C GLU A 356 9.97 1.24 -8.75
N MET A 357 11.16 0.74 -9.07
CA MET A 357 11.80 -0.33 -8.30
C MET A 357 12.09 0.11 -6.86
N SER A 358 12.65 1.31 -6.66
CA SER A 358 12.93 1.85 -5.33
C SER A 358 11.66 2.08 -4.53
N ARG A 359 10.56 2.45 -5.18
CA ARG A 359 9.24 2.59 -4.54
C ARG A 359 8.65 1.27 -4.14
N LEU A 360 8.66 0.29 -5.03
CA LEU A 360 8.09 -1.02 -4.77
C LEU A 360 8.87 -1.74 -3.65
N LEU A 361 10.20 -1.74 -3.72
CA LEU A 361 11.04 -2.28 -2.65
C LEU A 361 10.91 -1.44 -1.38
N GLY A 362 10.88 -0.11 -1.50
CA GLY A 362 10.67 0.79 -0.37
C GLY A 362 9.36 0.50 0.35
N ALA A 363 8.26 0.27 -0.37
CA ALA A 363 6.99 -0.12 0.24
C ALA A 363 7.13 -1.43 1.03
N ILE A 364 7.85 -2.43 0.51
CA ILE A 364 8.10 -3.71 1.21
C ILE A 364 8.87 -3.46 2.52
N PHE A 365 9.94 -2.67 2.49
CA PHE A 365 10.81 -2.50 3.66
C PHE A 365 10.32 -1.46 4.67
N PHE A 366 9.60 -0.41 4.24
CA PHE A 366 9.17 0.68 5.12
C PHE A 366 7.74 0.53 5.64
N ASP A 367 6.90 -0.27 4.97
CA ASP A 367 5.55 -0.56 5.42
C ASP A 367 5.42 -2.06 5.69
N GLN A 368 5.50 -2.45 6.97
CA GLN A 368 5.38 -3.85 7.40
C GLN A 368 4.06 -4.50 6.95
N ASN A 369 3.07 -3.69 6.58
CA ASN A 369 1.76 -4.14 6.12
C ASN A 369 1.68 -4.29 4.59
N PHE A 370 2.68 -3.84 3.84
CA PHE A 370 2.71 -3.99 2.40
C PHE A 370 3.13 -5.41 1.99
N LEU A 371 2.33 -6.04 1.13
CA LEU A 371 2.43 -7.47 0.80
C LEU A 371 2.42 -8.38 2.04
N ALA A 372 1.64 -8.01 3.06
CA ALA A 372 1.39 -8.93 4.18
C ALA A 372 0.41 -10.04 3.73
N PRO A 373 0.66 -11.32 4.07
CA PRO A 373 -0.19 -12.46 3.68
C PRO A 373 -1.67 -12.31 4.07
N ARG A 374 -1.95 -11.64 5.19
CA ARG A 374 -3.31 -11.29 5.64
C ARG A 374 -4.13 -10.45 4.65
N TYR A 375 -3.48 -9.75 3.74
CA TYR A 375 -4.14 -8.98 2.66
C TYR A 375 -4.19 -9.73 1.35
N THR A 376 -3.81 -11.01 1.31
CA THR A 376 -4.13 -11.84 0.16
C THR A 376 -5.61 -12.20 0.15
N SER A 377 -6.13 -12.48 -1.03
CA SER A 377 -7.57 -12.70 -1.17
C SER A 377 -8.03 -13.96 -0.46
N ARG A 378 -9.31 -14.00 -0.11
CA ARG A 378 -9.97 -15.22 0.37
C ARG A 378 -9.84 -16.41 -0.58
N LEU A 379 -9.55 -16.19 -1.87
CA LEU A 379 -9.25 -17.28 -2.82
C LEU A 379 -7.83 -17.83 -2.62
N VAL A 380 -6.86 -16.95 -2.37
CA VAL A 380 -5.46 -17.34 -2.13
C VAL A 380 -5.28 -17.93 -0.73
N ASN A 381 -5.95 -17.39 0.30
CA ASN A 381 -5.93 -17.90 1.68
C ASN A 381 -6.39 -19.36 1.83
N LYS A 382 -6.99 -19.97 0.80
CA LYS A 382 -7.28 -21.41 0.78
C LYS A 382 -6.04 -22.28 0.54
N PHE A 383 -4.95 -21.69 0.08
CA PHE A 383 -3.72 -22.36 -0.34
C PHE A 383 -2.51 -21.97 0.49
N ILE A 384 -2.66 -21.03 1.42
CA ILE A 384 -1.61 -20.52 2.29
C ILE A 384 -2.13 -20.44 3.73
N ASP A 385 -1.25 -20.50 4.72
CA ASP A 385 -1.62 -20.36 6.12
C ASP A 385 -1.98 -18.91 6.46
N ASN A 386 -2.94 -18.71 7.36
CA ASN A 386 -3.48 -17.37 7.68
C ASN A 386 -2.51 -16.48 8.47
N ASP A 387 -1.51 -17.07 9.12
CA ASP A 387 -0.63 -16.38 10.08
C ASP A 387 0.80 -16.18 9.55
N ILE A 388 0.99 -16.23 8.23
CA ILE A 388 2.31 -16.05 7.62
C ILE A 388 2.84 -14.63 7.95
N PRO A 389 4.05 -14.52 8.52
CA PRO A 389 4.66 -13.23 8.81
C PRO A 389 4.86 -12.37 7.55
N SER A 390 5.14 -11.08 7.75
CA SER A 390 5.48 -10.19 6.64
C SER A 390 6.74 -10.67 5.89
N ILE A 391 6.90 -10.30 4.62
CA ILE A 391 8.12 -10.64 3.84
C ILE A 391 9.38 -10.15 4.56
N VAL A 392 9.35 -8.95 5.15
CA VAL A 392 10.50 -8.38 5.86
C VAL A 392 10.88 -9.24 7.04
N GLU A 393 9.88 -9.70 7.79
CA GLU A 393 10.08 -10.56 8.94
C GLU A 393 10.55 -11.96 8.55
N LEU A 394 10.06 -12.50 7.44
CA LEU A 394 10.58 -13.74 6.87
C LEU A 394 12.04 -13.59 6.44
N LEU A 395 12.38 -12.46 5.81
CA LEU A 395 13.75 -12.16 5.40
C LEU A 395 14.68 -12.00 6.61
N SER A 396 14.28 -11.25 7.64
CA SER A 396 15.07 -11.10 8.86
C SER A 396 15.28 -12.45 9.56
N ARG A 397 14.23 -13.29 9.63
CA ARG A 397 14.31 -14.65 10.16
C ARG A 397 15.25 -15.55 9.33
N THR A 398 15.27 -15.42 8.01
CA THR A 398 16.15 -16.25 7.13
C THR A 398 17.61 -15.84 7.10
N LEU A 399 17.90 -14.54 7.27
CA LEU A 399 19.25 -13.99 7.08
C LEU A 399 20.02 -13.86 8.40
N GLU A 400 19.41 -14.15 9.55
CA GLU A 400 19.95 -13.89 10.91
C GLU A 400 20.45 -12.45 11.09
N SER A 401 20.11 -11.58 10.14
CA SER A 401 20.52 -10.21 10.14
C SER A 401 19.55 -9.48 11.04
N GLY A 402 20.02 -9.04 12.20
CA GLY A 402 19.24 -8.18 13.10
C GLY A 402 18.68 -6.94 12.39
N ASN A 403 17.91 -6.13 13.12
CA ASN A 403 17.22 -4.94 12.62
C ASN A 403 18.12 -3.93 11.85
N ASP A 404 19.45 -4.01 12.02
CA ASP A 404 20.42 -3.11 11.40
C ASP A 404 20.52 -3.26 9.87
N MET A 405 20.48 -4.47 9.31
CA MET A 405 20.53 -4.66 7.85
C MET A 405 19.26 -4.15 7.16
N VAL A 406 18.10 -4.36 7.79
CA VAL A 406 16.82 -3.80 7.33
C VAL A 406 16.90 -2.28 7.33
N SER A 407 17.46 -1.68 8.37
CA SER A 407 17.66 -0.23 8.48
C SER A 407 18.62 0.33 7.41
N ILE A 408 19.70 -0.39 7.08
CA ILE A 408 20.63 0.00 6.01
C ILE A 408 19.95 -0.08 4.64
N VAL A 409 19.20 -1.14 4.36
CA VAL A 409 18.44 -1.30 3.10
C VAL A 409 17.38 -0.21 2.97
N GLN A 410 16.64 0.08 4.05
CA GLN A 410 15.71 1.21 4.13
C GLN A 410 16.42 2.52 3.78
N MET A 411 17.55 2.83 4.42
CA MET A 411 18.30 4.07 4.18
C MET A 411 18.80 4.19 2.72
N LEU A 412 19.26 3.09 2.12
CA LEU A 412 19.68 3.05 0.71
C LEU A 412 18.50 3.27 -0.26
N LEU A 413 17.36 2.61 -0.03
CA LEU A 413 16.17 2.77 -0.86
C LEU A 413 15.54 4.17 -0.73
N GLY A 414 15.55 4.72 0.49
CA GLY A 414 15.11 6.09 0.76
C GLY A 414 15.98 7.13 0.06
N SER A 415 17.31 6.97 0.09
CA SER A 415 18.26 7.89 -0.55
C SER A 415 18.22 7.82 -2.09
N LEU A 416 17.96 6.65 -2.68
CA LEU A 416 17.76 6.48 -4.13
C LEU A 416 16.59 7.32 -4.67
N ILE A 417 15.50 7.45 -3.92
CA ILE A 417 14.34 8.29 -4.30
C ILE A 417 14.74 9.77 -4.41
N PHE A 418 15.54 10.27 -3.47
CA PHE A 418 16.05 11.65 -3.47
C PHE A 418 17.07 11.90 -4.60
N VAL A 419 17.95 10.93 -4.84
CA VAL A 419 18.92 10.97 -5.95
C VAL A 419 18.21 11.00 -7.30
N VAL A 420 17.12 10.25 -7.47
CA VAL A 420 16.30 10.29 -8.69
C VAL A 420 15.61 11.65 -8.87
N GLY A 421 15.08 12.25 -7.80
CA GLY A 421 14.52 13.61 -7.84
C GLY A 421 15.55 14.66 -8.27
N PHE A 422 16.78 14.57 -7.74
CA PHE A 422 17.90 15.41 -8.14
C PHE A 422 18.37 15.16 -9.58
N ILE A 423 18.35 13.92 -10.04
CA ILE A 423 18.72 13.56 -11.42
C ILE A 423 17.64 13.98 -12.42
N LEU A 424 16.35 13.93 -12.05
CA LEU A 424 15.26 14.48 -12.86
C LEU A 424 15.41 16.01 -13.05
N LEU A 425 15.86 16.73 -12.02
CA LEU A 425 16.26 18.14 -12.12
C LEU A 425 17.50 18.33 -13.00
N TRP A 426 18.45 17.40 -12.96
CA TRP A 426 19.64 17.41 -13.82
C TRP A 426 19.29 17.23 -15.32
N PHE A 427 18.32 16.37 -15.65
CA PHE A 427 17.82 16.16 -17.02
C PHE A 427 17.04 17.35 -17.62
N ILE A 428 16.67 18.35 -16.82
CA ILE A 428 16.14 19.62 -17.30
C ILE A 428 17.25 20.44 -17.98
N LYS A 429 18.53 20.18 -17.67
CA LYS A 429 19.67 20.86 -18.30
C LYS A 429 20.13 20.08 -19.55
N ASN A 430 19.72 20.58 -20.72
CA ASN A 430 19.87 20.05 -22.09
C ASN A 430 21.29 19.62 -22.57
N LYS A 431 22.35 19.59 -21.74
CA LYS A 431 23.73 19.73 -22.23
C LYS A 431 24.60 18.46 -22.29
N TYR A 432 24.13 17.29 -21.86
CA TYR A 432 24.98 16.09 -21.76
C TYR A 432 24.38 14.88 -22.48
N GLU A 433 24.81 14.65 -23.72
CA GLU A 433 24.37 13.53 -24.57
C GLU A 433 25.09 12.20 -24.23
N ASN A 434 26.27 12.25 -23.61
CA ASN A 434 27.17 11.10 -23.51
C ASN A 434 26.81 10.05 -22.42
N VAL A 435 26.10 10.43 -21.36
CA VAL A 435 25.80 9.52 -20.23
C VAL A 435 24.65 8.55 -20.55
N THR A 436 23.90 8.79 -21.63
CA THR A 436 22.63 8.09 -21.92
C THR A 436 22.67 7.15 -23.13
N GLN A 437 23.86 6.86 -23.67
CA GLN A 437 24.04 5.92 -24.80
C GLN A 437 23.96 4.43 -24.41
N ILE A 438 23.66 4.11 -23.15
CA ILE A 438 23.77 2.74 -22.60
C ILE A 438 22.82 1.75 -23.30
N VAL A 439 21.67 2.19 -23.83
CA VAL A 439 20.73 1.33 -24.56
C VAL A 439 20.14 2.08 -25.76
N GLU A 440 20.33 1.58 -26.99
CA GLU A 440 19.76 2.19 -28.20
C GLU A 440 18.24 1.95 -28.33
N ASN A 441 17.71 0.88 -27.70
CA ASN A 441 16.34 0.43 -27.90
C ASN A 441 15.41 0.64 -26.68
N HIS A 442 14.69 1.76 -26.67
CA HIS A 442 13.62 2.08 -25.71
C HIS A 442 12.59 0.95 -25.45
N LYS A 443 12.33 0.06 -26.43
CA LYS A 443 11.37 -1.04 -26.23
C LYS A 443 11.87 -2.09 -25.24
N ILE A 444 13.17 -2.35 -25.19
CA ILE A 444 13.75 -3.29 -24.20
C ILE A 444 13.58 -2.70 -22.80
N LEU A 445 13.93 -1.43 -22.63
CA LEU A 445 13.76 -0.72 -21.37
C LEU A 445 12.30 -0.71 -20.91
N THR A 446 11.36 -0.47 -21.84
CA THR A 446 9.93 -0.49 -21.53
C THR A 446 9.47 -1.89 -21.08
N LYS A 447 9.97 -2.98 -21.70
CA LYS A 447 9.67 -4.35 -21.25
C LYS A 447 10.20 -4.64 -19.85
N ILE A 448 11.43 -4.22 -19.55
CA ILE A 448 12.01 -4.37 -18.21
C ILE A 448 11.14 -3.61 -17.21
N TYR A 449 10.83 -2.35 -17.51
CA TYR A 449 10.00 -1.48 -16.70
C TYR A 449 8.65 -2.12 -16.33
N VAL A 450 7.87 -2.58 -17.31
CA VAL A 450 6.55 -3.20 -17.05
C VAL A 450 6.63 -4.57 -16.38
N SER A 451 7.80 -5.24 -16.44
CA SER A 451 8.00 -6.56 -15.83
C SER A 451 8.27 -6.49 -14.33
N ILE A 452 8.70 -5.34 -13.81
CA ILE A 452 9.02 -5.16 -12.37
C ILE A 452 7.88 -5.62 -11.46
N PRO A 453 6.64 -5.08 -11.57
CA PRO A 453 5.56 -5.50 -10.68
C PRO A 453 5.21 -6.98 -10.84
N MET A 454 5.30 -7.52 -12.06
CA MET A 454 5.06 -8.95 -12.31
C MET A 454 6.06 -9.81 -11.55
N ILE A 455 7.35 -9.50 -11.65
CA ILE A 455 8.42 -10.26 -10.97
C ILE A 455 8.20 -10.21 -9.46
N VAL A 456 7.94 -9.03 -8.89
CA VAL A 456 7.78 -8.89 -7.44
C VAL A 456 6.55 -9.62 -6.93
N PHE A 457 5.38 -9.48 -7.57
CA PHE A 457 4.18 -10.20 -7.12
C PHE A 457 4.31 -11.71 -7.30
N CYS A 458 4.91 -12.19 -8.39
CA CYS A 458 5.18 -13.62 -8.56
C CYS A 458 6.15 -14.15 -7.50
N VAL A 459 7.22 -13.42 -7.19
CA VAL A 459 8.17 -13.80 -6.12
C VAL A 459 7.46 -13.81 -4.77
N PHE A 460 6.59 -12.84 -4.49
CA PHE A 460 5.79 -12.83 -3.27
C PHE A 460 4.91 -14.08 -3.15
N PHE A 461 4.11 -14.40 -4.18
CA PHE A 461 3.25 -15.60 -4.16
C PHE A 461 4.07 -16.90 -4.06
N LEU A 462 5.25 -16.95 -4.71
CA LEU A 462 6.15 -18.09 -4.59
C LEU A 462 6.68 -18.25 -3.16
N ILE A 463 7.10 -17.16 -2.50
CA ILE A 463 7.60 -17.19 -1.11
C ILE A 463 6.51 -17.69 -0.16
N ILE A 464 5.32 -17.07 -0.17
CA ILE A 464 4.27 -17.43 0.78
C ILE A 464 3.74 -18.85 0.54
N SER A 465 3.75 -19.36 -0.71
CA SER A 465 3.33 -20.73 -1.02
C SER A 465 4.31 -21.81 -0.51
N ARG A 466 5.53 -21.41 -0.13
CA ARG A 466 6.60 -22.29 0.33
C ARG A 466 6.75 -22.30 1.83
N ILE A 467 6.00 -21.48 2.55
CA ILE A 467 6.06 -21.38 3.99
C ILE A 467 4.94 -22.24 4.58
N ASP A 468 5.29 -23.07 5.55
CA ASP A 468 4.35 -23.78 6.41
C ASP A 468 4.48 -23.24 7.83
N ILE A 469 3.35 -22.90 8.44
CA ILE A 469 3.29 -22.61 9.87
C ILE A 469 2.62 -23.76 10.56
N THR A 470 3.27 -24.25 11.61
CA THR A 470 2.72 -25.24 12.51
C THR A 470 2.73 -24.67 13.92
N SER A 471 1.60 -24.72 14.61
CA SER A 471 1.51 -24.40 16.02
C SER A 471 1.22 -25.69 16.78
N ASN A 472 1.93 -25.94 17.88
CA ASN A 472 1.73 -27.13 18.72
C ASN A 472 0.77 -26.82 19.86
N GLU A 473 -0.32 -27.58 19.93
CA GLU A 473 -1.41 -27.45 20.91
C GLU A 473 -1.07 -28.17 22.24
N ILE A 474 -1.03 -27.43 23.36
CA ILE A 474 -1.20 -27.94 24.72
C ILE A 474 -2.68 -28.19 25.03
N TYR A 475 -2.95 -29.32 25.67
CA TYR A 475 -4.26 -29.65 26.24
C TYR A 475 -4.38 -29.15 27.69
N GLY A 476 -5.26 -28.17 27.93
CA GLY A 476 -5.56 -27.70 29.30
C GLY A 476 -6.49 -26.49 29.36
N ASN A 477 -7.16 -26.29 30.51
CA ASN A 477 -7.98 -25.10 30.79
C ASN A 477 -7.17 -23.92 31.36
N SER A 478 -5.86 -24.09 31.59
CA SER A 478 -4.99 -23.05 32.15
C SER A 478 -4.51 -22.07 31.07
N MET A 479 -4.35 -20.80 31.46
CA MET A 479 -3.80 -19.73 30.60
C MET A 479 -2.27 -19.81 30.48
N LEU A 480 -1.62 -20.48 31.43
CA LEU A 480 -0.18 -20.71 31.48
C LEU A 480 0.11 -22.20 31.26
N ALA A 481 1.23 -22.48 30.59
CA ALA A 481 1.87 -23.79 30.60
C ALA A 481 2.34 -24.14 32.02
N GLN A 482 2.68 -25.42 32.22
CA GLN A 482 3.42 -25.81 33.43
C GLN A 482 4.74 -25.02 33.48
N PRO A 483 5.13 -24.46 34.64
CA PRO A 483 6.40 -23.75 34.76
C PRO A 483 7.55 -24.64 34.34
N ILE A 484 8.56 -24.05 33.70
CA ILE A 484 9.83 -24.71 33.42
C ILE A 484 10.72 -24.50 34.65
N THR A 485 11.25 -25.60 35.20
CA THR A 485 12.13 -25.61 36.39
C THR A 485 13.26 -26.62 36.18
N ASN A 486 14.18 -26.76 37.15
CA ASN A 486 15.24 -27.78 37.10
C ASN A 486 14.70 -29.21 36.99
N ASP A 487 13.49 -29.47 37.50
CA ASP A 487 12.86 -30.80 37.49
C ASP A 487 11.77 -30.94 36.43
N THR A 488 11.38 -29.84 35.77
CA THR A 488 10.26 -29.82 34.82
C THR A 488 10.69 -29.21 33.49
N ILE A 489 10.74 -30.07 32.48
CA ILE A 489 11.05 -29.72 31.09
C ILE A 489 9.74 -29.64 30.32
N PHE A 490 9.60 -28.62 29.49
CA PHE A 490 8.53 -28.57 28.52
C PHE A 490 8.96 -29.35 27.26
N GLU A 491 8.26 -30.43 26.95
CA GLU A 491 8.52 -31.24 25.76
C GLU A 491 7.30 -31.28 24.84
N THR A 492 7.51 -31.12 23.54
CA THR A 492 6.46 -31.31 22.54
C THR A 492 7.00 -31.99 21.30
N SER A 493 6.21 -32.93 20.76
CA SER A 493 6.53 -33.58 19.49
C SER A 493 6.25 -32.63 18.33
N TYR A 494 7.09 -32.69 17.31
CA TYR A 494 6.97 -31.92 16.07
C TYR A 494 7.24 -32.84 14.87
N TYR A 495 6.23 -33.01 14.00
CA TYR A 495 6.39 -33.75 12.76
C TYR A 495 6.87 -32.81 11.65
N SER A 496 8.08 -33.02 11.16
CA SER A 496 8.65 -32.14 10.14
C SER A 496 8.10 -32.47 8.75
N ASN A 497 7.34 -31.54 8.18
CA ASN A 497 6.90 -31.61 6.77
C ASN A 497 7.92 -31.00 5.79
N SER A 498 9.04 -30.50 6.31
CA SER A 498 10.00 -29.65 5.63
C SER A 498 11.43 -30.06 5.96
N ASN A 499 12.37 -29.53 5.17
CA ASN A 499 13.80 -29.82 5.37
C ASN A 499 14.50 -28.80 6.27
N ARG A 500 13.79 -27.74 6.69
CA ARG A 500 14.38 -26.60 7.38
C ARG A 500 13.36 -25.90 8.26
N MET A 501 13.67 -25.77 9.55
CA MET A 501 12.94 -24.91 10.47
C MET A 501 13.59 -23.52 10.44
N LEU A 502 12.82 -22.46 10.23
CA LEU A 502 13.33 -21.08 10.21
C LEU A 502 13.36 -20.47 11.60
N SER A 503 12.29 -20.68 12.35
CA SER A 503 12.16 -20.11 13.68
C SER A 503 11.12 -20.85 14.49
N LEU A 504 11.31 -20.82 15.80
CA LEU A 504 10.34 -21.22 16.80
C LEU A 504 10.07 -20.03 17.70
N SER A 505 8.80 -19.65 17.87
CA SER A 505 8.43 -18.59 18.79
C SER A 505 7.71 -19.09 20.03
N ILE A 506 7.99 -18.44 21.15
CA ILE A 506 7.35 -18.63 22.45
C ILE A 506 6.92 -17.29 23.02
N ARG A 507 6.03 -17.29 24.02
CA ARG A 507 5.69 -16.07 24.78
C ARG A 507 5.98 -16.28 26.26
N PRO A 508 7.19 -15.94 26.75
CA PRO A 508 7.50 -16.05 28.17
C PRO A 508 6.65 -15.09 29.01
N VAL A 509 6.35 -15.51 30.23
CA VAL A 509 5.76 -14.68 31.29
C VAL A 509 6.80 -14.62 32.40
N THR A 510 7.41 -13.45 32.52
CA THR A 510 8.46 -13.15 33.51
C THR A 510 7.97 -12.24 34.61
N TRP A 511 6.78 -11.62 34.47
CA TRP A 511 6.22 -10.60 35.36
C TRP A 511 7.17 -9.41 35.63
N GLY A 512 8.12 -9.16 34.71
CA GLY A 512 9.13 -8.12 34.88
C GLY A 512 10.12 -8.40 36.02
N ARG A 513 10.27 -9.66 36.42
CA ARG A 513 11.23 -10.10 37.44
C ARG A 513 12.67 -10.00 36.92
N THR A 514 13.60 -9.88 37.85
CA THR A 514 15.04 -9.99 37.59
C THR A 514 15.48 -11.39 37.99
N TYR A 515 16.08 -12.13 37.07
CA TYR A 515 16.58 -13.48 37.28
C TYR A 515 18.07 -13.47 37.64
N PRO A 516 18.58 -14.55 38.25
CA PRO A 516 20.02 -14.79 38.41
C PRO A 516 20.78 -14.66 37.09
N GLU A 517 22.00 -14.12 37.11
CA GLU A 517 22.77 -13.82 35.90
C GLU A 517 23.15 -15.07 35.09
N ASP A 518 23.24 -16.22 35.74
CA ASP A 518 23.54 -17.52 35.16
C ASP A 518 22.30 -18.27 34.67
N LEU A 519 21.08 -17.80 34.98
CA LEU A 519 19.85 -18.44 34.57
C LEU A 519 19.59 -18.26 33.07
N LYS A 520 19.46 -19.37 32.35
CA LYS A 520 19.20 -19.43 30.92
C LYS A 520 18.01 -20.33 30.61
N LEU A 521 17.24 -19.94 29.60
CA LEU A 521 16.28 -20.81 28.94
C LEU A 521 16.97 -21.46 27.73
N CYS A 522 16.98 -22.78 27.69
CA CYS A 522 17.59 -23.59 26.65
C CYS A 522 16.51 -24.29 25.81
N MET A 523 16.76 -24.42 24.51
CA MET A 523 15.89 -25.10 23.55
C MET A 523 16.68 -26.13 22.74
N ASP A 524 16.31 -27.40 22.87
CA ASP A 524 16.86 -28.49 22.06
C ASP A 524 15.85 -28.99 21.04
N ILE A 525 16.33 -29.27 19.83
CA ILE A 525 15.60 -30.01 18.79
C ILE A 525 16.22 -31.41 18.69
N VAL A 526 15.48 -32.42 19.16
CA VAL A 526 15.96 -33.82 19.24
C VAL A 526 15.31 -34.67 18.17
N ASP A 527 16.11 -35.46 17.45
CA ASP A 527 15.61 -36.48 16.52
C ASP A 527 15.05 -37.69 17.29
N ASN A 528 13.76 -37.99 17.13
CA ASN A 528 13.12 -39.09 17.87
C ASN A 528 13.65 -40.47 17.49
N SER A 529 14.21 -40.62 16.29
CA SER A 529 14.73 -41.90 15.79
C SER A 529 16.15 -42.18 16.25
N SER A 530 17.00 -41.14 16.35
CA SER A 530 18.41 -41.28 16.72
C SER A 530 18.72 -40.84 18.15
N GLY A 531 17.83 -40.08 18.79
CA GLY A 531 18.04 -39.48 20.11
C GLY A 531 19.05 -38.33 20.12
N ASN A 532 19.60 -37.96 18.95
CA ASN A 532 20.61 -36.91 18.85
C ASN A 532 19.95 -35.53 18.87
N VAL A 533 20.59 -34.60 19.60
CA VAL A 533 20.28 -33.17 19.51
C VAL A 533 20.79 -32.69 18.14
N ILE A 534 19.88 -32.23 17.30
CA ILE A 534 20.19 -31.68 15.97
C ILE A 534 20.63 -30.23 16.08
N ASN A 535 20.02 -29.50 17.03
CA ASN A 535 20.35 -28.12 17.28
C ASN A 535 19.94 -27.74 18.70
N ASP A 536 20.70 -26.83 19.29
CA ASP A 536 20.53 -26.30 20.64
C ASP A 536 20.64 -24.78 20.62
N TYR A 537 19.87 -24.12 21.48
CA TYR A 537 19.83 -22.67 21.58
C TYR A 537 19.71 -22.25 23.04
N GLU A 538 20.41 -21.18 23.43
CA GLU A 538 20.35 -20.62 24.77
C GLU A 538 20.02 -19.12 24.76
N VAL A 539 19.21 -18.68 25.71
CA VAL A 539 18.94 -17.26 25.97
C VAL A 539 18.95 -17.01 27.48
N LYS A 540 19.54 -15.88 27.90
CA LYS A 540 19.50 -15.48 29.32
C LYS A 540 18.08 -15.15 29.73
N ALA A 541 17.65 -15.59 30.91
CA ALA A 541 16.31 -15.31 31.41
C ALA A 541 16.02 -13.80 31.51
N ASN A 542 17.04 -13.00 31.84
CA ASN A 542 16.94 -11.53 31.87
C ASN A 542 16.75 -10.86 30.49
N ASP A 543 17.02 -11.56 29.38
CA ASP A 543 16.78 -11.05 28.03
C ASP A 543 15.34 -11.34 27.56
N LEU A 544 14.57 -12.13 28.32
CA LEU A 544 13.17 -12.45 28.02
C LEU A 544 12.24 -11.33 28.49
N GLN A 545 11.64 -10.61 27.54
CA GLN A 545 10.66 -9.59 27.85
C GLN A 545 9.32 -10.21 28.28
N ASP A 546 8.74 -9.66 29.34
CA ASP A 546 7.46 -10.15 29.87
C ASP A 546 6.35 -10.04 28.83
N ASN A 547 5.59 -11.12 28.66
CA ASN A 547 4.42 -11.20 27.80
C ASN A 547 4.67 -10.76 26.34
N THR A 548 5.91 -10.87 25.89
CA THR A 548 6.35 -10.48 24.54
C THR A 548 6.79 -11.73 23.78
N GLU A 549 6.53 -11.79 22.48
CA GLU A 549 6.98 -12.94 21.68
C GLU A 549 8.53 -12.97 21.63
N TYR A 550 9.11 -14.08 22.06
CA TYR A 550 10.52 -14.37 21.90
C TYR A 550 10.71 -15.40 20.78
N ILE A 551 11.67 -15.17 19.89
CA ILE A 551 11.89 -15.97 18.69
C ILE A 551 13.26 -16.62 18.76
N PHE A 552 13.29 -17.95 18.80
CA PHE A 552 14.49 -18.73 18.50
C PHE A 552 14.66 -18.78 16.99
N TYR A 553 15.77 -18.23 16.47
CA TYR A 553 16.13 -18.28 15.06
C TYR A 553 16.82 -19.61 14.77
N THR A 554 16.09 -20.53 14.15
CA THR A 554 16.53 -21.93 13.98
C THR A 554 17.11 -22.21 12.60
N SER A 555 17.59 -21.20 11.87
CA SER A 555 17.95 -21.29 10.44
C SER A 555 18.93 -22.41 10.11
N ASP A 556 19.75 -22.83 11.06
CA ASP A 556 20.74 -23.89 10.91
C ASP A 556 20.18 -25.30 11.15
N ALA A 557 18.96 -25.42 11.71
CA ALA A 557 18.31 -26.70 11.97
C ALA A 557 17.86 -27.34 10.64
N ARG A 558 18.70 -28.26 10.14
CA ARG A 558 18.38 -29.12 8.99
C ARG A 558 17.58 -30.32 9.45
N LEU A 559 16.29 -30.31 9.13
CA LEU A 559 15.38 -31.40 9.42
C LEU A 559 15.24 -32.31 8.21
N GLU A 560 14.92 -33.57 8.45
CA GLU A 560 14.53 -34.52 7.42
C GLU A 560 13.00 -34.46 7.25
N LYS A 561 12.55 -34.42 6.01
CA LYS A 561 11.12 -34.45 5.70
C LYS A 561 10.48 -35.75 6.17
N ASN A 562 9.24 -35.64 6.65
CA ASN A 562 8.40 -36.74 7.13
C ASN A 562 8.98 -37.48 8.34
N LYS A 563 9.66 -36.74 9.22
CA LYS A 563 10.33 -37.29 10.41
C LYS A 563 9.87 -36.58 11.68
N ASP A 564 9.78 -37.34 12.77
CA ASP A 564 9.40 -36.84 14.09
C ASP A 564 10.61 -36.29 14.85
N TYR A 565 10.41 -35.11 15.42
CA TYR A 565 11.33 -34.42 16.32
C TYR A 565 10.65 -34.16 17.66
N THR A 566 11.45 -33.96 18.70
CA THR A 566 10.98 -33.45 19.99
C THR A 566 11.67 -32.14 20.27
N ILE A 567 10.88 -31.09 20.52
CA ILE A 567 11.36 -29.80 20.98
C ILE A 567 11.32 -29.84 22.50
N LYS A 568 12.45 -29.56 23.14
CA LYS A 568 12.58 -29.49 24.59
C LYS A 568 12.94 -28.06 24.99
N LEU A 569 12.18 -27.49 25.92
CA LEU A 569 12.53 -26.24 26.60
C LEU A 569 12.82 -26.55 28.05
N TYR A 570 14.02 -26.21 28.50
CA TYR A 570 14.47 -26.42 29.87
C TYR A 570 15.28 -25.22 30.35
N ILE A 571 15.52 -25.15 31.66
CA ILE A 571 16.33 -24.09 32.26
C ILE A 571 17.69 -24.66 32.66
N GLU A 572 18.74 -23.87 32.48
CA GLU A 572 20.08 -24.12 32.99
C GLU A 572 20.51 -22.93 33.85
N GLY A 573 21.02 -23.19 35.06
CA GLY A 573 21.47 -22.15 36.00
C GLY A 573 20.87 -22.30 37.39
N THR A 574 21.18 -21.35 38.26
CA THR A 574 20.75 -21.35 39.65
C THR A 574 19.30 -20.86 39.77
N ILE A 575 18.43 -21.68 40.36
CA ILE A 575 17.06 -21.31 40.77
C ILE A 575 17.07 -21.16 42.28
N GLU A 576 16.82 -19.96 42.80
CA GLU A 576 16.81 -19.69 44.25
C GLU A 576 15.42 -19.95 44.85
N ASP A 577 14.35 -19.58 44.14
CA ASP A 577 12.96 -19.76 44.59
C ASP A 577 11.94 -19.89 43.44
N GLU A 578 10.64 -19.90 43.76
CA GLU A 578 9.54 -20.00 42.77
C GLU A 578 9.40 -18.75 41.89
N ASP A 579 10.00 -17.62 42.27
CA ASP A 579 9.98 -16.40 41.47
C ASP A 579 10.92 -16.52 40.24
N ASP A 580 11.93 -17.40 40.31
CA ASP A 580 12.85 -17.70 39.21
C ASP A 580 12.28 -18.65 38.14
N TYR A 581 11.06 -19.17 38.32
CA TYR A 581 10.43 -20.03 37.33
C TYR A 581 10.06 -19.25 36.06
N ILE A 582 10.27 -19.88 34.90
CA ILE A 582 9.85 -19.33 33.61
C ILE A 582 8.53 -19.99 33.20
N TYR A 583 7.52 -19.17 32.96
CA TYR A 583 6.21 -19.62 32.49
C TYR A 583 6.04 -19.26 31.03
N LEU A 584 5.26 -20.05 30.30
CA LEU A 584 4.89 -19.75 28.92
C LEU A 584 3.40 -19.43 28.85
N LEU A 585 3.07 -18.32 28.17
CA LEU A 585 1.69 -17.90 27.95
C LEU A 585 1.08 -18.65 26.77
N ARG A 586 -0.19 -19.00 26.89
CA ARG A 586 -1.03 -19.46 25.79
C ARG A 586 -1.16 -18.39 24.70
N THR A 587 -1.11 -18.81 23.43
CA THR A 587 -0.89 -17.90 22.29
C THR A 587 -2.14 -17.61 21.44
N ASP A 588 -3.32 -18.10 21.81
CA ASP A 588 -4.55 -17.84 21.04
C ASP A 588 -5.02 -16.38 21.18
N GLU A 589 -5.38 -15.78 20.04
CA GLU A 589 -5.74 -14.35 19.88
C GLU A 589 -6.95 -13.87 20.71
N ASN A 590 -7.59 -14.75 21.50
CA ASN A 590 -8.80 -14.42 22.26
C ASN A 590 -8.57 -13.86 23.66
N CYS A 591 -7.34 -13.76 24.16
CA CYS A 591 -7.12 -13.22 25.51
C CYS A 591 -7.10 -11.68 25.61
N PHE A 592 -6.90 -10.93 24.51
CA PHE A 592 -6.68 -9.47 24.58
C PHE A 592 -7.72 -8.57 23.91
N ASN A 593 -8.64 -9.08 23.09
CA ASN A 593 -9.62 -8.23 22.38
C ASN A 593 -11.02 -8.13 23.02
N LYS A 594 -11.23 -8.64 24.23
CA LYS A 594 -12.52 -8.57 24.95
C LYS A 594 -12.63 -7.39 25.92
N ASN A 595 -12.20 -6.19 25.50
CA ASN A 595 -12.61 -4.94 26.15
C ASN A 595 -13.45 -4.01 25.28
N THR A 596 -13.90 -4.46 24.09
CA THR A 596 -14.82 -3.70 23.23
C THR A 596 -15.94 -4.58 22.69
N SER A 597 -16.95 -4.82 23.54
CA SER A 597 -18.39 -4.94 23.20
C SER A 597 -19.13 -5.78 24.26
N MET A 598 -19.52 -5.15 25.35
CA MET A 598 -20.67 -5.62 26.15
C MET A 598 -21.95 -5.38 25.35
N VAL A 599 -22.27 -6.24 24.37
CA VAL A 599 -23.64 -6.65 23.98
C VAL A 599 -23.46 -7.84 23.04
N ILE A 600 -23.59 -9.07 23.57
CA ILE A 600 -24.17 -10.29 22.95
C ILE A 600 -23.98 -11.39 24.01
N ASN A 601 -24.78 -11.31 25.07
CA ASN A 601 -25.09 -12.46 25.91
C ASN A 601 -26.47 -12.94 25.44
N ASN A 602 -26.52 -13.99 24.60
CA ASN A 602 -27.62 -14.98 24.59
C ASN A 602 -27.58 -16.05 23.48
N ILE A 603 -26.51 -16.20 22.69
CA ILE A 603 -26.42 -17.32 21.74
C ILE A 603 -25.02 -17.91 21.80
N LEU A 604 -24.83 -18.94 22.63
CA LEU A 604 -23.96 -20.11 22.40
C LEU A 604 -23.92 -21.01 23.65
N ASN A 605 -25.09 -21.52 24.02
CA ASN A 605 -25.20 -22.79 24.74
C ASN A 605 -25.50 -23.87 23.69
N LYS A 606 -24.45 -24.37 23.02
CA LYS A 606 -24.43 -25.69 22.36
C LYS A 606 -23.01 -26.00 21.89
N THR A 607 -22.61 -27.24 22.13
CA THR A 607 -21.32 -27.91 21.85
C THR A 607 -20.09 -27.41 22.63
N LYS A 608 -19.80 -28.09 23.76
CA LYS A 608 -18.44 -28.29 24.26
C LYS A 608 -17.64 -29.04 23.19
N GLN A 609 -17.10 -28.32 22.21
CA GLN A 609 -15.91 -28.79 21.50
C GLN A 609 -14.73 -28.46 22.41
N SER A 610 -13.89 -29.46 22.69
CA SER A 610 -12.56 -29.26 23.25
C SER A 610 -11.81 -28.32 22.32
N MET A 611 -11.65 -27.05 22.72
CA MET A 611 -10.75 -26.16 22.02
C MET A 611 -9.34 -26.57 22.41
N ASN A 612 -8.52 -26.84 21.40
CA ASN A 612 -7.11 -27.12 21.56
C ASN A 612 -6.34 -25.78 21.57
N TYR A 613 -5.21 -25.67 22.30
CA TYR A 613 -4.56 -24.37 22.55
C TYR A 613 -3.04 -24.46 22.45
N SER A 614 -2.36 -23.58 21.71
CA SER A 614 -0.91 -23.69 21.50
C SER A 614 -0.05 -22.90 22.51
N VAL A 615 1.17 -23.40 22.80
CA VAL A 615 2.18 -22.71 23.65
C VAL A 615 3.47 -22.40 22.93
N ILE A 616 3.85 -23.20 21.93
CA ILE A 616 4.70 -22.70 20.86
C ILE A 616 3.80 -21.85 19.98
N SER A 617 4.05 -20.53 19.90
CA SER A 617 3.23 -19.62 19.10
C SER A 617 3.28 -20.01 17.64
N ASN A 618 4.48 -20.13 17.07
CA ASN A 618 4.67 -20.48 15.67
C ASN A 618 5.98 -21.24 15.45
N ILE A 619 5.91 -22.41 14.79
CA ILE A 619 7.06 -23.04 14.13
C ILE A 619 6.92 -22.76 12.64
N ILE A 620 7.88 -22.01 12.11
CA ILE A 620 7.88 -21.62 10.70
C ILE A 620 8.89 -22.47 9.94
N THR A 621 8.45 -23.11 8.85
CA THR A 621 9.32 -23.94 8.03
C THR A 621 9.19 -23.68 6.54
N ILE A 622 10.18 -24.11 5.75
CA ILE A 622 10.19 -23.98 4.28
C ILE A 622 10.04 -25.35 3.60
N LYS A 623 9.05 -25.47 2.72
CA LYS A 623 8.73 -26.66 1.88
C LYS A 623 9.75 -27.04 0.82
#